data_AF-A0A366ME00-F1
#
_entry.id   AF-A0A366ME00-F1
#
_cell.length_a   1.000
_cell.length_b   1.000
_cell.length_c   1.000
_cell.angle_alpha   90.00
_cell.angle_beta   90.00
_cell.angle_gamma   90.00
#
_symmetry.space_group_name_H-M   'P 1'
#
loop_
_entity.id
_entity.type
_entity.pdbx_description
1 polymer ?
#
loop_
_entity_poly.entity_id
_entity_poly.type
_entity_poly.pdbx_seq_one_letter_code
_entity_poly.pdbx_strand_id
1 'polypeptide(L)'
;MSQGVTIFNRGYYFSVVNSTFIGSNASIGGAIYSTGSSINLIAINSTFIGSSASIGGAIYSTAYSNVNTSTFNNNNARNYGDAIYNSGRMSLVGNKMLGNSAGTNGPMIYNDGAMGILNLSYLDNVTVYVGSISSIILYATLTDDMDNTVSGQNISFYINGTLIGSLVSDRNRKANITFHNT
;
A
#
# COMPACT_ATOMS: atom_id res chain seq x y z
N MET A 1 8.58 28.63 -2.13
CA MET A 1 8.78 27.20 -2.46
C MET A 1 9.58 26.58 -1.33
N SER A 2 8.95 25.90 -0.37
CA SER A 2 9.71 25.11 0.62
C SER A 2 10.08 23.80 -0.07
N GLN A 3 11.38 23.56 -0.27
CA GLN A 3 11.84 22.22 -0.63
C GLN A 3 11.59 21.32 0.58
N GLY A 4 10.95 20.17 0.39
CA GLY A 4 10.67 19.27 1.50
C GLY A 4 11.96 18.63 2.04
N VAL A 5 11.93 18.27 3.31
CA VAL A 5 13.04 17.56 3.98
C VAL A 5 12.82 16.06 3.82
N THR A 6 13.87 15.34 3.43
CA THR A 6 13.91 13.87 3.48
C THR A 6 14.67 13.43 4.71
N ILE A 7 14.08 12.54 5.49
CA ILE A 7 14.70 11.93 6.67
C ILE A 7 15.18 10.53 6.31
N PHE A 8 16.46 10.28 6.58
CA PHE A 8 17.03 8.94 6.53
C PHE A 8 17.18 8.38 7.93
N ASN A 9 16.36 7.38 8.28
CA ASN A 9 16.35 6.76 9.58
C ASN A 9 16.94 5.34 9.53
N ARG A 10 18.07 5.16 10.23
CA ARG A 10 18.69 3.85 10.55
C ARG A 10 18.72 3.56 12.05
N GLY A 11 18.21 4.48 12.87
CA GLY A 11 18.27 4.39 14.33
C GLY A 11 17.07 3.64 14.91
N TYR A 12 17.16 3.36 16.20
CA TYR A 12 16.07 2.82 17.00
C TYR A 12 15.12 3.94 17.43
N TYR A 13 13.81 3.71 17.36
CA TYR A 13 12.77 4.61 17.90
C TYR A 13 12.77 6.06 17.35
N PHE A 14 12.92 6.24 16.04
CA PHE A 14 12.68 7.55 15.43
C PHE A 14 11.18 7.85 15.39
N SER A 15 10.78 9.02 15.89
CA SER A 15 9.38 9.41 16.03
C SER A 15 9.10 10.75 15.35
N VAL A 16 8.05 10.77 14.52
CA VAL A 16 7.46 11.97 13.92
C VAL A 16 6.00 12.03 14.35
N VAL A 17 5.69 13.02 15.18
CA VAL A 17 4.36 13.18 15.78
C VAL A 17 3.89 14.60 15.50
N ASN A 18 2.63 14.77 15.10
CA ASN A 18 2.05 16.08 14.79
C ASN A 18 2.90 16.88 13.78
N SER A 19 3.53 16.17 12.83
CA SER A 19 4.51 16.75 11.92
C SER A 19 3.95 16.85 10.51
N THR A 20 4.42 17.82 9.73
CA THR A 20 3.99 18.03 8.36
C THR A 20 5.18 18.04 7.40
N PHE A 21 5.14 17.18 6.39
CA PHE A 21 6.14 17.05 5.32
C PHE A 21 5.50 17.49 4.00
N ILE A 22 6.12 18.46 3.31
CA ILE A 22 5.56 19.04 2.08
C ILE A 22 6.63 19.05 1.00
N GLY A 23 6.34 18.45 -0.14
CA GLY A 23 7.21 18.51 -1.32
C GLY A 23 8.58 17.86 -1.10
N SER A 24 8.66 16.82 -0.26
CA SER A 24 9.91 16.09 -0.01
C SER A 24 10.20 15.15 -1.19
N ASN A 25 11.35 15.31 -1.82
CA ASN A 25 11.72 14.57 -3.02
C ASN A 25 13.01 13.81 -2.78
N ALA A 26 12.96 12.48 -2.93
CA ALA A 26 14.12 11.60 -2.76
C ALA A 26 14.13 10.49 -3.82
N SER A 27 15.22 9.72 -3.92
CA SER A 27 15.23 8.53 -4.77
C SER A 27 14.35 7.42 -4.18
N ILE A 28 14.34 7.26 -2.86
CA ILE A 28 13.59 6.24 -2.10
C ILE A 28 13.03 6.93 -0.84
N GLY A 29 11.75 6.74 -0.54
CA GLY A 29 11.11 7.31 0.64
C GLY A 29 11.10 8.84 0.60
N GLY A 30 10.20 9.45 -0.18
CA GLY A 30 10.28 10.89 -0.50
C GLY A 30 10.44 11.79 0.71
N ALA A 31 9.64 11.55 1.77
CA ALA A 31 9.77 12.23 3.06
C ALA A 31 10.58 11.42 4.06
N ILE A 32 10.36 10.10 4.16
CA ILE A 32 11.01 9.25 5.15
C ILE A 32 11.47 7.96 4.48
N TYR A 33 12.76 7.67 4.64
CA TYR A 33 13.34 6.38 4.35
C TYR A 33 13.78 5.72 5.67
N SER A 34 13.03 4.73 6.13
CA SER A 34 13.30 3.99 7.37
C SER A 34 13.80 2.58 7.09
N THR A 35 14.98 2.24 7.62
CA THR A 35 15.57 0.90 7.49
C THR A 35 16.12 0.40 8.81
N GLY A 36 16.34 -0.91 8.90
CA GLY A 36 16.94 -1.58 10.05
C GLY A 36 16.06 -2.69 10.62
N SER A 37 16.56 -3.41 11.62
CA SER A 37 16.00 -4.69 12.09
C SER A 37 15.11 -4.59 13.32
N SER A 38 14.80 -3.40 13.82
CA SER A 38 14.02 -3.17 15.06
C SER A 38 12.92 -2.10 14.86
N ILE A 39 12.14 -1.78 15.91
CA ILE A 39 11.14 -0.69 15.88
C ILE A 39 11.87 0.61 15.62
N ASN A 40 11.74 1.11 14.40
CA ASN A 40 12.55 2.21 13.92
C ASN A 40 11.72 3.44 13.60
N LEU A 41 10.48 3.32 13.13
CA LEU A 41 9.65 4.48 12.78
C LEU A 41 8.33 4.49 13.55
N ILE A 42 8.04 5.61 14.20
CA ILE A 42 6.75 5.96 14.76
C ILE A 42 6.27 7.23 14.05
N ALA A 43 5.23 7.14 13.22
CA ALA A 43 4.61 8.27 12.55
C ALA A 43 3.15 8.39 12.99
N ILE A 44 2.85 9.35 13.86
CA ILE A 44 1.52 9.50 14.47
C ILE A 44 0.98 10.90 14.18
N ASN A 45 -0.29 10.99 13.80
CA ASN A 45 -0.98 12.25 13.55
C ASN A 45 -0.16 13.22 12.68
N SER A 46 0.51 12.68 11.66
CA SER A 46 1.41 13.43 10.78
C SER A 46 0.81 13.56 9.39
N THR A 47 1.26 14.56 8.63
CA THR A 47 0.74 14.83 7.29
C THR A 47 1.86 14.83 6.27
N PHE A 48 1.69 14.09 5.18
CA PHE A 48 2.62 13.99 4.06
C PHE A 48 1.95 14.48 2.79
N ILE A 49 2.45 15.56 2.20
CA ILE A 49 1.82 16.24 1.06
C ILE A 49 2.81 16.35 -0.09
N GLY A 50 2.44 15.85 -1.27
CA GLY A 50 3.22 16.07 -2.49
C GLY A 50 4.65 15.55 -2.43
N SER A 51 4.92 14.55 -1.58
CA SER A 51 6.24 13.92 -1.52
C SER A 51 6.38 12.94 -2.67
N SER A 52 7.57 12.85 -3.26
CA SER A 52 7.81 12.00 -4.41
C SER A 52 9.11 11.21 -4.32
N ALA A 53 9.07 9.96 -4.79
CA ALA A 53 10.25 9.10 -4.91
C ALA A 53 10.13 8.10 -6.07
N SER A 54 11.18 7.29 -6.28
CA SER A 54 11.05 6.12 -7.18
C SER A 54 10.27 4.99 -6.51
N ILE A 55 10.40 4.83 -5.19
CA ILE A 55 9.72 3.81 -4.38
C ILE A 55 9.35 4.43 -3.03
N GLY A 56 8.09 4.26 -2.60
CA GLY A 56 7.56 4.84 -1.37
C GLY A 56 7.48 6.37 -1.45
N GLY A 57 6.46 6.91 -2.10
CA GLY A 57 6.41 8.34 -2.46
C GLY A 57 6.52 9.27 -1.26
N ALA A 58 5.89 8.92 -0.13
CA ALA A 58 6.13 9.57 1.15
C ALA A 58 7.06 8.73 2.03
N ILE A 59 6.71 7.47 2.27
CA ILE A 59 7.42 6.60 3.21
C ILE A 59 7.89 5.35 2.49
N TYR A 60 9.16 5.04 2.65
CA TYR A 60 9.71 3.71 2.39
C TYR A 60 10.15 3.11 3.72
N SER A 61 9.68 1.90 4.01
CA SER A 61 10.11 1.17 5.20
C SER A 61 10.45 -0.30 4.95
N THR A 62 11.65 -0.69 5.40
CA THR A 62 12.02 -2.11 5.58
C THR A 62 12.06 -2.52 7.05
N ALA A 63 11.77 -1.59 7.96
CA ALA A 63 11.88 -1.79 9.40
C ALA A 63 10.53 -2.02 10.07
N TYR A 64 10.54 -2.32 11.38
CA TYR A 64 9.32 -2.30 12.17
C TYR A 64 8.82 -0.86 12.31
N SER A 65 7.63 -0.60 11.81
CA SER A 65 7.05 0.75 11.71
C SER A 65 5.66 0.80 12.29
N ASN A 66 5.33 1.91 12.95
CA ASN A 66 4.01 2.22 13.44
C ASN A 66 3.57 3.55 12.80
N VAL A 67 2.67 3.48 11.82
CA VAL A 67 2.18 4.64 11.09
C VAL A 67 0.69 4.71 11.33
N ASN A 68 0.25 5.62 12.20
CA ASN A 68 -1.14 5.66 12.64
C ASN A 68 -1.74 7.05 12.53
N THR A 69 -3.05 7.12 12.27
CA THR A 69 -3.83 8.37 12.31
C THR A 69 -3.24 9.50 11.48
N SER A 70 -2.49 9.17 10.43
CA SER A 70 -1.76 10.12 9.59
C SER A 70 -2.46 10.33 8.25
N THR A 71 -2.16 11.44 7.59
CA THR A 71 -2.74 11.79 6.29
C THR A 71 -1.66 11.81 5.20
N PHE A 72 -1.93 11.14 4.09
CA PHE A 72 -1.09 11.11 2.89
C PHE A 72 -1.88 11.73 1.75
N ASN A 73 -1.41 12.85 1.21
CA ASN A 73 -2.08 13.58 0.14
C ASN A 73 -1.17 13.81 -1.06
N ASN A 74 -1.59 13.37 -2.25
CA ASN A 74 -0.89 13.61 -3.52
C ASN A 74 0.60 13.20 -3.50
N ASN A 75 0.96 12.17 -2.73
CA ASN A 75 2.31 11.61 -2.77
C ASN A 75 2.44 10.65 -3.96
N ASN A 76 3.66 10.48 -4.46
CA ASN A 76 3.90 9.85 -5.75
C ASN A 76 5.14 8.94 -5.72
N ALA A 77 5.00 7.69 -6.18
CA ALA A 77 6.12 6.81 -6.44
C ALA A 77 6.16 6.38 -7.91
N ARG A 78 7.33 6.43 -8.56
CA ARG A 78 7.44 5.98 -9.95
C ARG A 78 7.14 4.48 -10.12
N ASN A 79 7.59 3.66 -9.17
CA ASN A 79 7.56 2.21 -9.29
C ASN A 79 6.58 1.55 -8.32
N TYR A 80 6.69 1.75 -7.01
CA TYR A 80 5.85 1.05 -6.05
C TYR A 80 5.56 1.89 -4.81
N GLY A 81 4.35 1.75 -4.29
CA GLY A 81 3.92 2.40 -3.06
C GLY A 81 3.76 3.90 -3.22
N ASP A 82 2.70 4.32 -3.91
CA ASP A 82 2.47 5.73 -4.26
C ASP A 82 2.60 6.65 -3.05
N ALA A 83 1.99 6.27 -1.92
CA ALA A 83 2.28 6.88 -0.63
C ALA A 83 3.32 6.08 0.17
N ILE A 84 3.09 4.77 0.30
CA ILE A 84 3.86 3.93 1.21
C ILE A 84 4.36 2.68 0.50
N TYR A 85 5.66 2.42 0.64
CA TYR A 85 6.24 1.11 0.40
C TYR A 85 6.65 0.48 1.73
N ASN A 86 6.13 -0.72 2.02
CA ASN A 86 6.52 -1.54 3.15
C ASN A 86 7.08 -2.88 2.67
N SER A 87 8.28 -3.23 3.11
CA SER A 87 8.82 -4.61 3.05
C SER A 87 9.30 -5.10 4.42
N GLY A 88 8.96 -4.36 5.49
CA GLY A 88 9.20 -4.74 6.88
C GLY A 88 7.91 -5.20 7.55
N ARG A 89 7.77 -4.90 8.85
CA ARG A 89 6.52 -5.09 9.58
C ARG A 89 5.90 -3.73 9.92
N MET A 90 4.71 -3.46 9.38
CA MET A 90 4.05 -2.18 9.56
C MET A 90 2.70 -2.33 10.25
N SER A 91 2.53 -1.66 11.39
CA SER A 91 1.21 -1.30 11.88
C SER A 91 0.76 -0.06 11.12
N LEU A 92 -0.30 -0.18 10.32
CA LEU A 92 -0.90 0.90 9.56
C LEU A 92 -2.37 0.97 9.97
N VAL A 93 -2.75 1.96 10.78
CA VAL A 93 -4.11 2.06 11.35
C VAL A 93 -4.64 3.49 11.29
N GLY A 94 -5.86 3.67 10.80
CA GLY A 94 -6.58 4.94 10.80
C GLY A 94 -5.95 5.99 9.89
N ASN A 95 -5.20 5.60 8.87
CA ASN A 95 -4.54 6.54 7.96
C ASN A 95 -5.46 6.89 6.80
N LYS A 96 -5.43 8.16 6.40
CA LYS A 96 -6.19 8.63 5.24
C LYS A 96 -5.27 8.84 4.06
N MET A 97 -5.52 8.16 2.93
CA MET A 97 -4.76 8.36 1.71
C MET A 97 -5.65 8.93 0.60
N LEU A 98 -5.30 10.11 0.11
CA LEU A 98 -6.07 10.83 -0.92
C LEU A 98 -5.15 11.26 -2.06
N GLY A 99 -5.58 11.02 -3.30
CA GLY A 99 -4.86 11.51 -4.48
C GLY A 99 -3.43 10.98 -4.64
N ASN A 100 -3.01 10.01 -3.82
CA ASN A 100 -1.74 9.32 -4.00
C ASN A 100 -1.91 8.37 -5.19
N SER A 101 -1.50 8.82 -6.37
CA SER A 101 -1.68 8.11 -7.62
C SER A 101 -0.62 8.63 -8.59
N ALA A 102 0.35 7.79 -8.92
CA ALA A 102 1.44 8.15 -9.82
C ALA A 102 1.02 8.16 -11.30
N GLY A 103 -0.11 8.77 -11.65
CA GLY A 103 -0.64 8.80 -13.03
C GLY A 103 -0.85 7.41 -13.66
N THR A 104 -0.70 6.33 -12.88
CA THR A 104 -0.69 4.94 -13.33
C THR A 104 -1.80 4.11 -12.67
N ASN A 105 -2.74 4.76 -11.98
CA ASN A 105 -3.85 4.12 -11.24
C ASN A 105 -3.38 3.09 -10.21
N GLY A 106 -2.14 3.23 -9.75
CA GLY A 106 -1.45 2.37 -8.81
C GLY A 106 -2.15 2.27 -7.45
N PRO A 107 -1.86 1.21 -6.71
CA PRO A 107 -2.26 1.06 -5.31
C PRO A 107 -1.51 2.08 -4.46
N MET A 108 -2.22 2.69 -3.50
CA MET A 108 -1.66 3.71 -2.62
C MET A 108 -0.54 3.14 -1.73
N ILE A 109 -0.66 1.86 -1.39
CA ILE A 109 0.27 1.12 -0.56
C ILE A 109 0.81 -0.07 -1.36
N TYR A 110 2.13 -0.23 -1.35
CA TYR A 110 2.77 -1.47 -1.75
C TYR A 110 3.33 -2.17 -0.52
N ASN A 111 2.85 -3.38 -0.27
CA ASN A 111 3.20 -4.17 0.89
C ASN A 111 3.80 -5.52 0.45
N ASP A 112 5.10 -5.64 0.61
CA ASP A 112 5.90 -6.85 0.40
C ASP A 112 6.46 -7.39 1.73
N GLY A 113 5.81 -6.99 2.82
CA GLY A 113 6.13 -7.44 4.16
C GLY A 113 4.86 -7.76 4.94
N ALA A 114 4.95 -7.72 6.26
CA ALA A 114 3.80 -7.88 7.13
C ALA A 114 3.13 -6.52 7.35
N MET A 115 1.80 -6.49 7.21
CA MET A 115 0.98 -5.34 7.60
C MET A 115 -0.04 -5.78 8.65
N GLY A 116 -0.55 -4.83 9.42
CA GLY A 116 -1.61 -5.06 10.41
C GLY A 116 -2.92 -5.53 9.78
N ILE A 117 -3.91 -4.64 9.71
CA ILE A 117 -5.24 -4.99 9.23
C ILE A 117 -5.25 -4.95 7.70
N LEU A 118 -5.73 -6.03 7.08
CA LEU A 118 -5.96 -6.13 5.65
C LEU A 118 -7.37 -6.68 5.41
N ASN A 119 -8.11 -6.02 4.53
CA ASN A 119 -9.45 -6.38 4.13
C ASN A 119 -9.41 -6.92 2.70
N LEU A 120 -9.82 -8.19 2.54
CA LEU A 120 -9.87 -8.87 1.24
C LEU A 120 -11.33 -9.05 0.84
N SER A 121 -11.70 -8.58 -0.35
CA SER A 121 -13.01 -8.86 -0.94
C SER A 121 -12.85 -9.55 -2.29
N TYR A 122 -13.74 -10.49 -2.60
CA TYR A 122 -13.82 -11.14 -3.90
C TYR A 122 -15.08 -10.66 -4.59
N LEU A 123 -14.99 -10.34 -5.89
CA LEU A 123 -16.11 -9.88 -6.71
C LEU A 123 -16.87 -8.70 -6.06
N ASP A 124 -16.15 -7.83 -5.33
CA ASP A 124 -16.75 -6.73 -4.56
C ASP A 124 -17.89 -7.20 -3.62
N ASN A 125 -17.81 -8.44 -3.13
CA ASN A 125 -18.82 -9.13 -2.31
C ASN A 125 -20.21 -9.26 -2.97
N VAL A 126 -20.30 -9.26 -4.30
CA VAL A 126 -21.56 -9.50 -5.01
C VAL A 126 -21.70 -10.95 -5.49
N THR A 127 -22.94 -11.42 -5.59
CA THR A 127 -23.27 -12.67 -6.28
C THR A 127 -23.20 -12.45 -7.79
N VAL A 128 -22.41 -13.25 -8.49
CA VAL A 128 -22.33 -13.23 -9.96
C VAL A 128 -22.98 -14.49 -10.52
N TYR A 129 -23.97 -14.32 -11.39
CA TYR A 129 -24.63 -15.43 -12.09
C TYR A 129 -23.80 -15.86 -13.31
N VAL A 130 -23.30 -17.09 -13.26
CA VAL A 130 -22.53 -17.72 -14.33
C VAL A 130 -23.51 -18.58 -15.12
N GLY A 131 -24.23 -17.99 -16.08
CA GLY A 131 -25.17 -18.70 -16.96
C GLY A 131 -24.44 -19.59 -17.99
N SER A 132 -24.84 -19.56 -19.25
CA SER A 132 -24.17 -20.30 -20.34
C SER A 132 -22.80 -19.71 -20.77
N ILE A 133 -22.16 -18.91 -19.92
CA ILE A 133 -20.86 -18.31 -20.24
C ILE A 133 -19.75 -19.36 -20.09
N SER A 134 -18.85 -19.40 -21.07
CA SER A 134 -17.70 -20.32 -21.07
C SER A 134 -16.59 -19.91 -20.11
N SER A 135 -16.56 -18.64 -19.69
CA SER A 135 -15.62 -18.14 -18.70
C SER A 135 -16.14 -16.92 -17.93
N ILE A 136 -15.59 -16.72 -16.73
CA ILE A 136 -15.81 -15.57 -15.85
C ILE A 136 -14.46 -15.04 -15.35
N ILE A 137 -14.34 -13.71 -15.25
CA ILE A 137 -13.21 -13.08 -14.56
C ILE A 137 -13.56 -12.97 -13.09
N LEU A 138 -12.82 -13.70 -12.26
CA LEU A 138 -12.83 -13.53 -10.82
C LEU A 138 -11.80 -12.50 -10.45
N TYR A 139 -12.16 -11.59 -9.56
CA TYR A 139 -11.23 -10.59 -9.07
C TYR A 139 -11.33 -10.41 -7.57
N ALA A 140 -10.24 -9.93 -6.98
CA ALA A 140 -10.17 -9.61 -5.58
C ALA A 140 -9.51 -8.25 -5.35
N THR A 141 -10.03 -7.49 -4.38
CA THR A 141 -9.45 -6.22 -3.92
C THR A 141 -8.87 -6.41 -2.52
N LEU A 142 -7.74 -5.75 -2.26
CA LEU A 142 -7.09 -5.72 -0.96
C LEU A 142 -6.98 -4.28 -0.49
N THR A 143 -7.48 -4.00 0.71
CA THR A 143 -7.41 -2.67 1.33
C THR A 143 -6.89 -2.74 2.76
N ASP A 144 -6.49 -1.60 3.32
CA ASP A 144 -6.25 -1.47 4.76
C ASP A 144 -7.56 -1.19 5.53
N ASP A 145 -7.45 -0.80 6.79
CA ASP A 145 -8.58 -0.52 7.68
C ASP A 145 -9.39 0.74 7.33
N MET A 146 -8.89 1.57 6.41
CA MET A 146 -9.51 2.81 5.96
C MET A 146 -9.80 2.79 4.44
N ASP A 147 -9.93 1.59 3.87
CA ASP A 147 -10.20 1.35 2.45
C ASP A 147 -9.11 1.87 1.49
N ASN A 148 -7.89 2.10 1.99
CA ASN A 148 -6.77 2.46 1.13
C ASN A 148 -6.30 1.22 0.38
N THR A 149 -6.05 1.34 -0.92
CA THR A 149 -5.66 0.22 -1.78
C THR A 149 -4.27 -0.30 -1.46
N VAL A 150 -4.18 -1.61 -1.26
CA VAL A 150 -2.95 -2.34 -0.93
C VAL A 150 -2.59 -3.28 -2.07
N SER A 151 -1.29 -3.40 -2.33
CA SER A 151 -0.73 -4.36 -3.28
C SER A 151 0.48 -5.10 -2.73
N GLY A 152 1.07 -6.00 -3.52
CA GLY A 152 2.28 -6.74 -3.15
C GLY A 152 2.03 -8.03 -2.34
N GLN A 153 0.77 -8.32 -2.01
CA GLN A 153 0.38 -9.56 -1.31
C GLN A 153 -0.12 -10.62 -2.29
N ASN A 154 0.15 -11.89 -1.96
CA ASN A 154 -0.34 -13.03 -2.72
C ASN A 154 -1.80 -13.33 -2.36
N ILE A 155 -2.67 -13.40 -3.36
CA ILE A 155 -4.09 -13.70 -3.23
C ILE A 155 -4.40 -14.99 -3.99
N SER A 156 -4.95 -15.97 -3.28
CA SER A 156 -5.35 -17.25 -3.85
C SER A 156 -6.86 -17.29 -4.13
N PHE A 157 -7.24 -17.94 -5.21
CA PHE A 157 -8.64 -18.13 -5.61
C PHE A 157 -8.99 -19.61 -5.50
N TYR A 158 -10.06 -19.91 -4.77
CA TYR A 158 -10.57 -21.27 -4.59
C TYR A 158 -12.02 -21.35 -5.08
N ILE A 159 -12.35 -22.42 -5.81
CA ILE A 159 -13.73 -22.76 -6.17
C ILE A 159 -14.00 -24.15 -5.61
N ASN A 160 -15.05 -24.27 -4.78
CA ASN A 160 -15.44 -25.53 -4.13
C ASN A 160 -14.26 -26.24 -3.42
N GLY A 161 -13.35 -25.48 -2.80
CA GLY A 161 -12.16 -25.99 -2.12
C GLY A 161 -10.96 -26.26 -3.02
N THR A 162 -11.09 -26.17 -4.35
CA THR A 162 -9.99 -26.37 -5.31
C THR A 162 -9.31 -25.04 -5.64
N LEU A 163 -7.98 -24.99 -5.51
CA LEU A 163 -7.18 -23.84 -5.94
C LEU A 163 -7.23 -23.71 -7.47
N ILE A 164 -7.71 -22.58 -7.97
CA ILE A 164 -7.71 -22.29 -9.40
C ILE A 164 -6.55 -21.37 -9.82
N GLY A 165 -5.95 -20.65 -8.87
CA GLY A 165 -4.72 -19.88 -9.09
C GLY A 165 -4.39 -18.92 -7.95
N SER A 166 -3.18 -18.36 -7.99
CA SER A 166 -2.71 -17.35 -7.05
C SER A 166 -2.00 -16.23 -7.79
N LEU A 167 -2.26 -14.99 -7.39
CA LEU A 167 -1.80 -13.78 -8.07
C LEU A 167 -1.45 -12.72 -7.03
N VAL A 168 -0.49 -11.85 -7.37
CA VAL A 168 -0.23 -10.65 -6.57
C VAL A 168 -1.25 -9.59 -6.96
N SER A 169 -1.90 -8.96 -5.98
CA SER A 169 -2.73 -7.76 -6.19
C SER A 169 -1.92 -6.72 -6.98
N ASP A 170 -2.35 -6.45 -8.21
CA ASP A 170 -1.55 -5.74 -9.20
C ASP A 170 -1.65 -4.22 -9.07
N ARG A 171 -1.03 -3.49 -10.01
CA ARG A 171 -1.10 -2.02 -10.03
C ARG A 171 -2.51 -1.47 -10.32
N ASN A 172 -3.46 -2.30 -10.77
CA ASN A 172 -4.83 -1.90 -11.10
C ASN A 172 -5.79 -2.07 -9.91
N ARG A 173 -5.27 -2.28 -8.70
CA ARG A 173 -6.04 -2.44 -7.45
C ARG A 173 -6.82 -3.76 -7.35
N LYS A 174 -6.63 -4.69 -8.30
CA LYS A 174 -7.34 -5.97 -8.34
C LYS A 174 -6.41 -7.13 -8.71
N ALA A 175 -6.49 -8.26 -8.03
CA ALA A 175 -5.95 -9.52 -8.55
C ALA A 175 -7.03 -10.19 -9.41
N ASN A 176 -6.74 -10.54 -10.67
CA ASN A 176 -7.75 -11.07 -11.61
C ASN A 176 -7.36 -12.44 -12.17
N ILE A 177 -8.26 -13.42 -12.13
CA ILE A 177 -8.11 -14.72 -12.78
C ILE A 177 -9.31 -15.03 -13.68
N THR A 178 -9.04 -15.57 -14.87
CA THR A 178 -10.08 -16.10 -15.75
C THR A 178 -10.34 -17.55 -15.37
N PHE A 179 -11.57 -17.85 -14.96
CA PHE A 179 -12.05 -19.20 -14.73
C PHE A 179 -12.88 -19.65 -15.93
N HIS A 180 -12.62 -20.85 -16.44
CA HIS A 180 -13.39 -21.46 -17.52
C HIS A 180 -14.39 -22.47 -16.93
N ASN A 181 -15.67 -22.30 -17.23
CA ASN A 181 -16.72 -23.19 -16.77
C ASN A 181 -16.69 -24.45 -17.67
N THR A 182 -16.37 -25.61 -17.09
CA THR A 182 -16.33 -26.91 -17.78
C THR A 182 -17.56 -27.73 -17.50
#